data_AF-A0A640T854-F1
#
_entry.id   AF-A0A640T854-F1
#
_cell.length_a   1.000
_cell.length_b   1.000
_cell.length_c   1.000
_cell.angle_alpha   90.00
_cell.angle_beta   90.00
_cell.angle_gamma   90.00
#
_symmetry.space_group_name_H-M   'P 1'
#
loop_
_entity.id
_entity.type
_entity.pdbx_description
1 polymer ?
#
loop_
_entity_poly.entity_id
_entity_poly.type
_entity_poly.pdbx_seq_one_letter_code
_entity_poly.pdbx_strand_id
1 'polypeptide(L)'
;MDQSPLPVLAHLVLGEARHTLLLKAGPQLLGTSGPVFVASHGRELMRGAERGADGACVDSGAMSLPQNSPAPDATVVRTGRRGALIALPICLLLVALGLTGVVGLVMLATGTTKGEVTAPGVAGLVMMLVFGALGVLFGIPVWHGRRAAVMVDRAGVWLDNGKARQIIPWEVLAGVGMQWSQFGRRVKQYSIELCPSGPIDDRDPVLWALVRDEEPIGPGLPRLRYRLPVPPGSQDQVTTAVRQYAPPHLWLGVAQREPGHLGRPDPSRRPKG
;
A
#
# COMPACT_ATOMS: atom_id res chain seq x y z
N MET A 1 -38.71 48.18 -20.81
CA MET A 1 -37.70 47.34 -21.47
C MET A 1 -36.40 47.63 -20.76
N ASP A 2 -36.00 46.75 -19.84
CA ASP A 2 -34.77 46.91 -19.08
C ASP A 2 -34.18 45.51 -18.93
N GLN A 3 -33.04 45.27 -19.59
CA GLN A 3 -32.32 44.01 -19.59
C GLN A 3 -31.08 44.18 -18.73
N SER A 4 -31.12 43.66 -17.50
CA SER A 4 -29.93 43.51 -16.67
C SER A 4 -29.25 42.17 -17.00
N PRO A 5 -27.95 42.13 -17.34
CA PRO A 5 -27.24 40.87 -17.53
C PRO A 5 -26.82 40.28 -16.17
N LEU A 6 -27.20 39.02 -15.93
CA LEU A 6 -26.72 38.21 -14.80
C LEU A 6 -25.26 37.77 -15.03
N PRO A 7 -24.45 37.62 -13.96
CA PRO A 7 -23.04 37.27 -14.08
C PRO A 7 -22.83 35.77 -14.37
N VAL A 8 -22.29 35.48 -15.55
CA VAL A 8 -21.72 34.18 -15.94
C VAL A 8 -20.34 34.05 -15.31
N LEU A 9 -20.27 33.61 -14.04
CA LEU A 9 -18.96 33.41 -13.38
C LEU A 9 -18.95 32.31 -12.30
N ALA A 10 -19.77 31.27 -12.45
CA ALA A 10 -19.77 30.12 -11.52
C ALA A 10 -19.37 28.77 -12.15
N HIS A 11 -19.13 28.69 -13.47
CA HIS A 11 -18.89 27.40 -14.14
C HIS A 11 -17.42 27.04 -14.42
N LEU A 12 -16.45 27.94 -14.16
CA LEU A 12 -15.06 27.72 -14.60
C LEU A 12 -14.11 27.09 -13.56
N VAL A 13 -14.53 26.89 -12.31
CA VAL A 13 -13.62 26.37 -11.25
C VAL A 13 -13.87 24.88 -10.90
N LEU A 14 -14.96 24.26 -11.36
CA LEU A 14 -15.25 22.84 -11.11
C LEU A 14 -14.94 21.89 -12.28
N GLY A 15 -14.50 22.40 -13.44
CA GLY A 15 -14.31 21.61 -14.67
C GLY A 15 -13.01 20.80 -14.72
N GLU A 16 -11.92 21.28 -14.12
CA GLU A 16 -10.59 20.65 -14.26
C GLU A 16 -10.25 19.61 -13.17
N ALA A 17 -10.98 19.61 -12.05
CA ALA A 17 -10.72 18.67 -10.95
C ALA A 17 -11.32 17.27 -11.17
N ARG A 18 -12.28 17.11 -12.09
CA ARG A 18 -13.06 15.86 -12.25
C ARG A 18 -12.33 14.75 -13.02
N HIS A 19 -11.44 15.07 -13.95
CA HIS A 19 -10.71 14.04 -14.71
C HIS A 19 -9.38 13.61 -14.07
N THR A 20 -8.83 14.40 -13.13
CA THR A 20 -7.54 14.09 -12.50
C THR A 20 -7.67 13.30 -11.19
N LEU A 21 -8.84 13.31 -10.54
CA LEU A 21 -9.06 12.60 -9.26
C LEU A 21 -9.60 11.18 -9.43
N LEU A 22 -10.38 10.89 -10.47
CA LEU A 22 -11.00 9.57 -10.65
C LEU A 22 -10.09 8.50 -11.30
N LEU A 23 -8.97 8.89 -11.92
CA LEU A 23 -7.98 7.97 -12.49
C LEU A 23 -6.66 7.90 -11.70
N LYS A 24 -6.47 8.76 -10.69
CA LYS A 24 -5.23 8.83 -9.90
C LYS A 24 -5.33 8.10 -8.55
N ALA A 25 -6.55 7.78 -8.13
CA ALA A 25 -6.84 6.81 -7.09
C ALA A 25 -7.14 5.43 -7.71
N GLY A 26 -6.28 4.96 -8.61
CA GLY A 26 -6.29 3.54 -8.95
C GLY A 26 -6.07 2.73 -7.66
N PRO A 27 -6.83 1.67 -7.39
CA PRO A 27 -6.67 0.82 -6.22
C PRO A 27 -5.40 -0.02 -6.39
N GLN A 28 -4.24 0.62 -6.30
CA GLN A 28 -2.93 -0.04 -6.36
C GLN A 28 -2.60 -0.71 -5.02
N LEU A 29 -3.30 -0.37 -3.92
CA LEU A 29 -3.14 -0.99 -2.60
C LEU A 29 -4.47 -1.26 -1.86
N LEU A 30 -5.63 -1.04 -2.50
CA LEU A 30 -6.94 -1.39 -1.94
C LEU A 30 -7.38 -2.76 -2.45
N GLY A 31 -6.56 -3.78 -2.22
CA GLY A 31 -7.07 -5.14 -2.08
C GLY A 31 -7.90 -5.16 -0.81
N THR A 32 -9.22 -5.05 -0.95
CA THR A 32 -10.17 -5.12 0.15
C THR A 32 -10.11 -6.51 0.78
N SER A 33 -9.36 -6.63 1.87
CA SER A 33 -9.47 -7.74 2.83
C SER A 33 -10.26 -7.22 4.01
N GLY A 34 -11.46 -7.76 4.25
CA GLY A 34 -12.12 -7.61 5.55
C GLY A 34 -11.22 -8.18 6.67
N PRO A 35 -11.35 -7.70 7.91
CA PRO A 35 -10.61 -8.27 9.02
C PRO A 35 -11.20 -9.64 9.38
N VAL A 36 -10.49 -10.73 9.04
CA VAL A 36 -10.69 -12.02 9.68
C VAL A 36 -9.71 -12.08 10.85
N PHE A 37 -10.24 -12.05 12.07
CA PHE A 37 -9.48 -12.30 13.28
C PHE A 37 -9.22 -13.81 13.38
N VAL A 38 -7.99 -14.24 13.11
CA VAL A 38 -7.53 -15.60 13.48
C VAL A 38 -6.50 -15.44 14.59
N ALA A 39 -6.84 -15.94 15.77
CA ALA A 39 -5.92 -16.06 16.90
C ALA A 39 -4.85 -17.10 16.55
N SER A 40 -3.58 -16.70 16.50
CA SER A 40 -2.45 -17.61 16.27
C SER A 40 -2.24 -18.49 17.51
N HIS A 41 -2.66 -19.75 17.41
CA HIS A 41 -2.23 -20.84 18.28
C HIS A 41 -0.75 -21.14 17.98
N GLY A 42 0.13 -20.71 18.88
CA GLY A 42 1.56 -21.01 18.84
C GLY A 42 2.03 -21.46 20.21
N ARG A 43 1.73 -22.70 20.59
CA ARG A 43 2.36 -23.40 21.71
C ARG A 43 2.12 -24.89 21.53
N GLU A 44 3.18 -25.60 21.19
CA GLU A 44 3.53 -26.98 21.57
C GLU A 44 4.34 -27.60 20.44
N LEU A 45 5.64 -27.77 20.70
CA LEU A 45 6.48 -28.91 20.29
C LEU A 45 7.95 -28.53 20.52
N MET A 46 8.33 -28.51 21.80
CA MET A 46 9.73 -28.53 22.24
C MET A 46 9.80 -29.47 23.45
N ARG A 47 9.82 -30.78 23.18
CA ARG A 47 10.27 -31.76 24.15
C ARG A 47 10.77 -33.01 23.42
N GLY A 48 12.09 -33.19 23.45
CA GLY A 48 12.72 -34.48 23.18
C GLY A 48 13.80 -34.42 22.11
N ALA A 49 15.05 -34.22 22.53
CA ALA A 49 16.19 -35.05 22.14
C ALA A 49 17.51 -34.40 22.61
N GLU A 50 17.84 -34.58 23.88
CA GLU A 50 19.24 -34.55 24.33
C GLU A 50 19.73 -35.99 24.44
N ARG A 51 20.68 -36.39 23.59
CA ARG A 51 21.84 -37.25 23.92
C ARG A 51 22.57 -37.69 22.65
N GLY A 52 23.85 -37.34 22.56
CA GLY A 52 24.77 -37.87 21.55
C GLY A 52 25.85 -36.85 21.21
N ALA A 53 26.73 -36.57 22.16
CA ALA A 53 27.98 -35.85 21.91
C ALA A 53 28.99 -36.83 21.32
N ASP A 54 29.62 -36.46 20.20
CA ASP A 54 31.03 -36.77 19.91
C ASP A 54 31.56 -35.87 18.76
N GLY A 55 32.39 -34.91 19.14
CA GLY A 55 33.62 -34.50 18.44
C GLY A 55 33.57 -34.15 16.96
N ALA A 56 33.07 -32.95 16.62
CA ALA A 56 33.58 -32.22 15.46
C ALA A 56 33.59 -30.72 15.78
N CYS A 57 34.77 -30.10 15.76
CA CYS A 57 34.96 -28.67 15.88
C CYS A 57 34.49 -28.00 14.57
N VAL A 58 33.18 -28.02 14.33
CA VAL A 58 32.55 -27.29 13.23
C VAL A 58 32.53 -25.83 13.66
N ASP A 59 33.29 -25.03 12.95
CA ASP A 59 33.27 -23.57 12.99
C ASP A 59 31.81 -23.13 12.93
N SER A 60 31.26 -22.83 14.11
CA SER A 60 29.86 -22.50 14.30
C SER A 60 29.71 -21.08 13.81
N GLY A 61 29.66 -20.95 12.48
CA GLY A 61 29.25 -19.74 11.78
C GLY A 61 28.00 -19.25 12.48
N ALA A 62 28.16 -18.16 13.22
CA ALA A 62 27.16 -17.66 14.14
C ALA A 62 25.83 -17.61 13.39
N MET A 63 24.93 -18.51 13.75
CA MET A 63 23.57 -18.55 13.22
C MET A 63 22.94 -17.24 13.67
N SER A 64 23.03 -16.22 12.81
CA SER A 64 22.52 -14.89 13.06
C SER A 64 21.04 -15.05 13.34
N LEU A 65 20.66 -14.83 14.60
CA LEU A 65 19.28 -14.90 15.03
C LEU A 65 18.43 -14.03 14.09
N PRO A 66 17.22 -14.49 13.70
CA PRO A 66 16.36 -13.72 12.83
C PRO A 66 16.17 -12.33 13.44
N GLN A 67 16.73 -11.34 12.75
CA GLN A 67 16.62 -9.96 13.18
C GLN A 67 15.15 -9.57 13.03
N ASN A 68 14.48 -9.22 14.13
CA ASN A 68 13.05 -8.92 14.15
C ASN A 68 12.73 -7.43 13.94
N SER A 69 13.77 -6.60 13.81
CA SER A 69 13.63 -5.16 13.66
C SER A 69 14.68 -4.58 12.70
N PRO A 70 14.30 -3.59 11.87
CA PRO A 70 15.26 -2.84 11.06
C PRO A 70 16.37 -2.25 11.92
N ALA A 71 17.55 -2.11 11.33
CA ALA A 71 18.68 -1.46 11.98
C ALA A 71 18.36 0.02 12.29
N PRO A 72 18.96 0.63 13.33
CA PRO A 72 18.74 2.04 13.65
C PRO A 72 19.12 3.02 12.53
N ASP A 73 20.02 2.62 11.64
CA ASP A 73 20.47 3.37 10.46
C ASP A 73 19.65 3.05 9.18
N ALA A 74 18.55 2.29 9.31
CA ALA A 74 17.67 1.98 8.18
C ALA A 74 17.12 3.25 7.53
N THR A 75 17.21 3.33 6.20
CA THR A 75 16.56 4.40 5.45
C THR A 75 15.07 4.10 5.32
N VAL A 76 14.23 4.92 5.95
CA VAL A 76 12.77 4.73 5.99
C VAL A 76 12.06 5.62 4.97
N VAL A 77 11.33 5.00 4.05
CA VAL A 77 10.50 5.67 3.03
C VAL A 77 9.04 5.33 3.27
N ARG A 78 8.26 6.32 3.73
CA ARG A 78 6.84 6.13 4.04
C ARG A 78 6.00 6.19 2.79
N THR A 79 5.48 5.05 2.34
CA THR A 79 4.72 4.92 1.10
C THR A 79 3.25 5.32 1.27
N GLY A 80 2.67 5.08 2.45
CA GLY A 80 1.23 5.29 2.70
C GLY A 80 0.78 6.72 2.98
N ARG A 81 1.68 7.60 3.43
CA ARG A 81 1.30 8.92 3.99
C ARG A 81 0.66 9.83 2.94
N ARG A 82 1.18 9.85 1.71
CA ARG A 82 0.71 10.78 0.67
C ARG A 82 -0.71 10.45 0.21
N GLY A 83 -1.00 9.16 0.00
CA GLY A 83 -2.35 8.71 -0.33
C GLY A 83 -3.35 9.04 0.79
N ALA A 84 -2.94 8.82 2.04
CA ALA A 84 -3.75 9.16 3.20
C ALA A 84 -4.04 10.68 3.29
N LEU A 85 -3.04 11.53 3.06
CA LEU A 85 -3.24 13.00 3.10
C LEU A 85 -4.24 13.49 2.05
N ILE A 86 -4.33 12.83 0.89
CA ILE A 86 -5.27 13.20 -0.18
C ILE A 86 -6.67 12.64 0.10
N ALA A 87 -6.78 11.38 0.52
CA ALA A 87 -8.07 10.71 0.68
C ALA A 87 -8.79 11.05 1.99
N LEU A 88 -8.05 11.32 3.06
CA LEU A 88 -8.61 11.60 4.39
C LEU A 88 -9.56 12.81 4.43
N PRO A 89 -9.28 13.99 3.84
CA PRO A 89 -10.25 15.09 3.86
C PRO A 89 -11.57 14.74 3.16
N ILE A 90 -11.52 13.96 2.06
CA ILE A 90 -12.71 13.49 1.36
C ILE A 90 -13.52 12.55 2.28
N CYS A 91 -12.85 11.61 2.94
CA CYS A 91 -13.51 10.69 3.87
C CYS A 91 -14.14 11.45 5.05
N LEU A 92 -13.43 12.44 5.62
CA LEU A 92 -13.96 13.29 6.70
C LEU A 92 -15.17 14.10 6.26
N LEU A 93 -15.17 14.67 5.04
CA LEU A 93 -16.32 15.38 4.50
C LEU A 93 -17.54 14.47 4.38
N LEU A 94 -17.36 13.25 3.86
CA LEU A 94 -18.43 12.26 3.73
C LEU A 94 -18.98 11.84 5.10
N VAL A 95 -18.12 11.61 6.09
CA VAL A 95 -18.52 11.33 7.47
C VAL A 95 -19.31 12.50 8.07
N ALA A 96 -18.86 13.74 7.85
CA ALA A 96 -19.57 14.92 8.32
C ALA A 96 -20.99 15.04 7.73
N LEU A 97 -21.15 14.75 6.44
CA LEU A 97 -22.47 14.67 5.80
C LEU A 97 -23.33 13.57 6.45
N GLY A 98 -22.75 12.41 6.72
CA GLY A 98 -23.40 11.34 7.50
C GLY A 98 -23.90 11.80 8.86
N LEU A 99 -23.05 12.47 9.62
CA LEU A 99 -23.40 12.99 10.95
C LEU A 99 -24.54 14.01 10.87
N THR A 100 -24.56 14.89 9.85
CA THR A 100 -25.70 15.79 9.63
C THR A 100 -27.01 15.03 9.35
N GLY A 101 -26.95 13.90 8.63
CA GLY A 101 -28.08 13.01 8.43
C GLY A 101 -28.56 12.35 9.73
N VAL A 102 -27.64 11.90 10.60
CA VAL A 102 -27.97 11.35 11.92
C VAL A 102 -28.66 12.40 12.80
N VAL A 103 -28.13 13.62 12.85
CA VAL A 103 -28.76 14.73 13.60
C VAL A 103 -30.17 15.01 13.07
N GLY A 104 -30.34 15.08 11.74
CA GLY A 104 -31.65 15.22 11.12
C GLY A 104 -32.62 14.10 11.50
N LEU A 105 -32.15 12.86 11.57
CA LEU A 105 -32.96 11.70 11.95
C LEU A 105 -33.42 11.78 13.40
N VAL A 106 -32.50 12.17 14.30
CA VAL A 106 -32.82 12.37 15.72
C VAL A 106 -33.85 13.49 15.86
N MET A 107 -33.67 14.62 15.18
CA MET A 107 -34.63 15.74 15.23
C MET A 107 -36.02 15.34 14.74
N LEU A 108 -36.08 14.55 13.66
CA LEU A 108 -37.33 14.00 13.13
C LEU A 108 -37.99 13.05 14.14
N ALA A 109 -37.23 12.14 14.75
CA ALA A 109 -37.73 11.15 15.70
C ALA A 109 -38.22 11.79 17.01
N THR A 110 -37.59 12.88 17.46
CA THR A 110 -38.00 13.61 18.68
C THR A 110 -39.14 14.60 18.45
N GLY A 111 -39.65 14.74 17.22
CA GLY A 111 -40.72 15.68 16.89
C GLY A 111 -40.30 17.16 16.99
N THR A 112 -39.00 17.44 17.01
CA THR A 112 -38.47 18.81 17.12
C THR A 112 -38.50 19.58 15.80
N THR A 113 -38.81 18.90 14.69
CA THR A 113 -38.95 19.49 13.36
C THR A 113 -40.31 20.19 13.22
N LYS A 114 -40.32 21.52 13.10
CA LYS A 114 -41.54 22.34 12.91
C LYS A 114 -42.12 22.30 11.48
N GLY A 115 -41.99 21.20 10.75
CA GLY A 115 -42.42 21.12 9.34
C GLY A 115 -43.01 19.76 8.99
N GLU A 116 -43.83 19.74 7.95
CA GLU A 116 -44.34 18.50 7.37
C GLU A 116 -43.19 17.64 6.84
N VAL A 117 -43.23 16.35 7.17
CA VAL A 117 -42.24 15.39 6.72
C VAL A 117 -42.50 15.09 5.26
N THR A 118 -41.73 15.72 4.37
CA THR A 118 -41.84 15.49 2.93
C THR A 118 -41.00 14.29 2.51
N ALA A 119 -41.48 13.51 1.53
CA ALA A 119 -40.72 12.37 0.98
C ALA A 119 -39.31 12.77 0.46
N PRO A 120 -39.12 13.92 -0.21
CA PRO A 120 -37.78 14.39 -0.57
C PRO A 120 -36.87 14.66 0.63
N GLY A 121 -37.41 15.17 1.74
CA GLY A 121 -36.66 15.40 2.98
C GLY A 121 -36.13 14.09 3.57
N VAL A 122 -36.98 13.06 3.64
CA VAL A 122 -36.59 11.72 4.09
C VAL A 122 -35.54 11.11 3.15
N ALA A 123 -35.73 11.23 1.83
CA ALA A 123 -34.77 10.73 0.86
C ALA A 123 -33.38 11.41 1.00
N GLY A 124 -33.35 12.73 1.19
CA GLY A 124 -32.10 13.47 1.41
C GLY A 124 -31.37 13.01 2.67
N LEU A 125 -32.11 12.74 3.75
CA LEU A 125 -31.57 12.23 5.00
C LEU A 125 -30.96 10.83 4.84
N VAL A 126 -31.66 9.93 4.14
CA VAL A 126 -31.12 8.59 3.81
C VAL A 126 -29.83 8.71 2.99
N MET A 127 -29.79 9.60 2.00
CA MET A 127 -28.59 9.82 1.19
C MET A 127 -27.40 10.34 2.00
N MET A 128 -27.64 11.26 2.95
CA MET A 128 -26.60 11.73 3.87
C MET A 128 -26.02 10.58 4.69
N LEU A 129 -26.86 9.71 5.25
CA LEU A 129 -26.42 8.53 6.01
C LEU A 129 -25.57 7.58 5.15
N VAL A 130 -25.97 7.35 3.89
CA VAL A 130 -25.21 6.53 2.93
C VAL A 130 -23.82 7.14 2.69
N PHE A 131 -23.71 8.45 2.48
CA PHE A 131 -22.41 9.10 2.35
C PHE A 131 -21.56 8.96 3.61
N GLY A 132 -22.17 9.08 4.79
CA GLY A 132 -21.51 8.79 6.07
C GLY A 132 -20.88 7.41 6.12
N ALA A 133 -21.67 6.38 5.80
CA ALA A 133 -21.21 4.99 5.78
C ALA A 133 -20.09 4.77 4.77
N LEU A 134 -20.19 5.35 3.57
CA LEU A 134 -19.12 5.29 2.56
C LEU A 134 -17.84 5.99 3.04
N GLY A 135 -17.96 7.13 3.72
CA GLY A 135 -16.84 7.85 4.30
C GLY A 135 -16.06 7.01 5.31
N VAL A 136 -16.77 6.29 6.19
CA VAL A 136 -16.14 5.35 7.15
C VAL A 136 -15.51 4.16 6.42
N LEU A 137 -16.27 3.52 5.51
CA LEU A 137 -15.84 2.32 4.79
C LEU A 137 -14.55 2.57 3.99
N PHE A 138 -14.43 3.73 3.34
CA PHE A 138 -13.22 4.10 2.60
C PHE A 138 -12.13 4.69 3.49
N GLY A 139 -12.49 5.35 4.59
CA GLY A 139 -11.55 5.95 5.53
C GLY A 139 -10.70 4.93 6.28
N ILE A 140 -11.28 3.78 6.66
CA ILE A 140 -10.58 2.73 7.44
C ILE A 140 -9.35 2.18 6.69
N PRO A 141 -9.46 1.68 5.44
CA PRO A 141 -8.31 1.20 4.68
C PRO A 141 -7.23 2.26 4.47
N VAL A 142 -7.64 3.50 4.17
CA VAL A 142 -6.74 4.65 3.99
C VAL A 142 -5.95 4.91 5.27
N TRP A 143 -6.64 4.89 6.42
CA TRP A 143 -6.03 5.09 7.73
C TRP A 143 -5.06 3.99 8.11
N HIS A 144 -5.41 2.72 7.85
CA HIS A 144 -4.49 1.61 8.09
C HIS A 144 -3.26 1.68 7.18
N GLY A 145 -3.47 1.99 5.90
CA GLY A 145 -2.40 2.10 4.91
C GLY A 145 -1.41 3.23 5.18
N ARG A 146 -1.76 4.25 5.99
CA ARG A 146 -0.88 5.41 6.25
C ARG A 146 0.45 5.06 6.92
N ARG A 147 0.51 3.91 7.60
CA ARG A 147 1.72 3.39 8.27
C ARG A 147 2.60 2.57 7.35
N ALA A 148 2.18 2.32 6.11
CA ALA A 148 2.97 1.57 5.16
C ALA A 148 4.32 2.26 4.90
N ALA A 149 5.39 1.48 5.04
CA ALA A 149 6.76 1.94 4.90
C ALA A 149 7.63 0.87 4.25
N VAL A 150 8.59 1.35 3.47
CA VAL A 150 9.71 0.57 2.97
C VAL A 150 10.93 1.02 3.74
N MET A 151 11.71 0.09 4.27
CA MET A 151 12.94 0.41 4.98
C MET A 151 14.08 -0.40 4.35
N VAL A 152 15.22 0.24 4.17
CA VAL A 152 16.38 -0.38 3.52
C VAL A 152 17.56 -0.26 4.47
N ASP A 153 18.16 -1.38 4.84
CA ASP A 153 19.31 -1.45 5.74
C ASP A 153 20.29 -2.56 5.33
N ARG A 154 21.31 -2.82 6.15
CA ARG A 154 22.33 -3.85 5.88
C ARG A 154 21.80 -5.28 5.78
N ALA A 155 20.64 -5.58 6.37
CA ALA A 155 20.07 -6.92 6.35
C ALA A 155 19.24 -7.15 5.09
N GLY A 156 18.49 -6.14 4.63
CA GLY A 156 17.64 -6.30 3.46
C GLY A 156 16.70 -5.14 3.18
N VAL A 157 15.63 -5.48 2.45
CA VAL A 157 14.48 -4.60 2.25
C VAL A 157 13.35 -5.03 3.18
N TRP A 158 13.00 -4.15 4.11
CA TRP A 158 11.87 -4.32 4.99
C TRP A 158 10.62 -3.69 4.41
N LEU A 159 9.52 -4.43 4.52
CA LEU A 159 8.19 -4.06 4.10
C LEU A 159 7.30 -4.08 5.32
N ASP A 160 6.78 -2.91 5.67
CA ASP A 160 5.82 -2.76 6.76
C ASP A 160 4.51 -2.25 6.15
N ASN A 161 3.43 -3.00 6.31
CA ASN A 161 2.10 -2.60 5.85
C ASN A 161 1.22 -2.02 6.99
N GLY A 162 1.80 -1.81 8.16
CA GLY A 162 1.14 -1.33 9.38
C GLY A 162 0.44 -2.42 10.20
N LYS A 163 0.30 -3.64 9.66
CA LYS A 163 -0.25 -4.82 10.36
C LYS A 163 0.80 -5.90 10.56
N ALA A 164 1.62 -6.13 9.55
CA ALA A 164 2.68 -7.11 9.51
C ALA A 164 3.93 -6.49 8.87
N ARG A 165 5.07 -7.09 9.21
CA ARG A 165 6.38 -6.68 8.72
C ARG A 165 7.12 -7.89 8.19
N GLN A 166 7.74 -7.74 7.02
CA GLN A 166 8.53 -8.78 6.36
C GLN A 166 9.86 -8.15 5.89
N ILE A 167 10.97 -8.87 6.02
CA ILE A 167 12.28 -8.58 5.43
C ILE A 167 12.53 -9.48 4.21
N ILE A 168 12.95 -8.90 3.10
CA ILE A 168 13.57 -9.63 2.00
C ILE A 168 15.08 -9.46 2.15
N PRO A 169 15.81 -10.48 2.65
CA PRO A 169 17.24 -10.35 2.91
C PRO A 169 18.05 -10.16 1.63
N TRP A 170 19.22 -9.51 1.72
CA TRP A 170 20.06 -9.34 0.53
C TRP A 170 20.62 -10.67 0.01
N GLU A 171 20.95 -11.61 0.91
CA GLU A 171 21.55 -12.90 0.60
C GLU A 171 20.64 -13.84 -0.20
N VAL A 172 19.32 -13.62 -0.16
CA VAL A 172 18.35 -14.40 -0.95
C VAL A 172 18.03 -13.77 -2.31
N LEU A 173 18.68 -12.65 -2.67
CA LEU A 173 18.48 -11.98 -3.95
C LEU A 173 19.57 -12.37 -4.96
N ALA A 174 19.15 -12.62 -6.19
CA ALA A 174 20.01 -12.67 -7.37
C ALA A 174 20.25 -11.27 -7.97
N GLY A 175 19.38 -10.31 -7.67
CA GLY A 175 19.57 -8.91 -8.08
C GLY A 175 18.50 -7.97 -7.54
N VAL A 176 18.83 -6.69 -7.54
CA VAL A 176 17.96 -5.57 -7.19
C VAL A 176 18.21 -4.41 -8.16
N GLY A 177 17.14 -3.81 -8.67
CA GLY A 177 17.24 -2.68 -9.59
C GLY A 177 16.11 -1.69 -9.42
N MET A 178 16.35 -0.45 -9.83
CA MET A 178 15.29 0.56 -9.95
C MET A 178 14.76 0.54 -11.39
N GLN A 179 13.46 0.38 -11.54
CA GLN A 179 12.79 0.47 -12.83
C GLN A 179 11.91 1.70 -12.86
N TRP A 180 11.72 2.27 -14.05
CA TRP A 180 10.71 3.30 -14.25
C TRP A 180 9.95 3.11 -15.54
N SER A 181 8.66 3.41 -15.52
CA SER A 181 7.79 3.40 -16.69
C SER A 181 7.06 4.72 -16.84
N GLN A 182 6.72 5.07 -18.07
CA GLN A 182 5.86 6.22 -18.35
C GLN A 182 4.39 5.83 -18.12
N PHE A 183 3.66 6.69 -17.42
CA PHE A 183 2.23 6.59 -17.21
C PHE A 183 1.56 7.87 -17.71
N GLY A 184 0.72 7.74 -18.75
CA GLY A 184 0.15 8.89 -19.44
C GLY A 184 1.23 9.76 -20.09
N ARG A 185 0.91 11.04 -20.33
CA ARG A 185 1.74 11.89 -21.21
C ARG A 185 3.11 12.25 -20.62
N ARG A 186 3.31 12.29 -19.29
CA ARG A 186 4.56 12.75 -18.65
C ARG A 186 4.83 12.24 -17.22
N VAL A 187 4.04 11.32 -16.67
CA VAL A 187 4.24 10.88 -15.28
C VAL A 187 5.16 9.67 -15.28
N LYS A 188 6.38 9.81 -14.74
CA LYS A 188 7.24 8.66 -14.47
C LYS A 188 6.79 7.99 -13.18
N GLN A 189 6.59 6.68 -13.24
CA GLN A 189 6.37 5.86 -12.06
C GLN A 189 7.58 4.96 -11.87
N TYR A 190 8.03 4.82 -10.62
CA TYR A 190 9.25 4.09 -10.28
C TYR A 190 8.90 2.88 -9.42
N SER A 191 9.64 1.79 -9.59
CA SER A 191 9.60 0.63 -8.71
C SER A 191 11.00 0.12 -8.41
N ILE A 192 11.17 -0.48 -7.24
CA ILE A 192 12.28 -1.39 -6.99
C ILE A 192 11.83 -2.77 -7.44
N GLU A 193 12.63 -3.45 -8.25
CA GLU A 193 12.46 -4.87 -8.54
C GLU A 193 13.49 -5.64 -7.71
N LEU A 194 13.01 -6.61 -6.93
CA LEU A 194 13.82 -7.54 -6.15
C LEU A 194 13.68 -8.93 -6.77
N CYS A 195 14.77 -9.45 -7.31
CA CYS A 195 14.83 -10.73 -8.01
C CYS A 195 15.41 -11.80 -7.08
N PRO A 196 14.61 -12.66 -6.44
CA PRO A 196 15.10 -13.68 -5.52
C PRO A 196 15.86 -14.80 -6.24
N SER A 197 16.93 -15.30 -5.65
CA SER A 197 17.69 -16.44 -6.17
C SER A 197 16.96 -17.79 -5.98
N GLY A 198 16.04 -17.85 -5.01
CA GLY A 198 15.27 -19.03 -4.66
C GLY A 198 13.77 -18.94 -4.99
N PRO A 199 12.99 -19.97 -4.61
CA PRO A 199 11.54 -19.96 -4.77
C PRO A 199 10.89 -18.81 -3.97
N ILE A 200 9.85 -18.21 -4.54
CA ILE A 200 9.03 -17.19 -3.88
C ILE A 200 7.85 -17.87 -3.19
N ASP A 201 7.64 -17.56 -1.91
CA ASP A 201 6.34 -17.80 -1.27
C ASP A 201 5.34 -16.74 -1.75
N ASP A 202 4.57 -17.09 -2.78
CA ASP A 202 3.56 -16.20 -3.34
C ASP A 202 2.27 -16.13 -2.52
N ARG A 203 2.20 -16.87 -1.40
CA ARG A 203 1.09 -16.87 -0.45
C ARG A 203 1.37 -16.07 0.83
N ASP A 204 2.55 -15.46 0.94
CA ASP A 204 2.85 -14.58 2.07
C ASP A 204 1.89 -13.37 2.05
N PRO A 205 1.14 -13.09 3.15
CA PRO A 205 0.10 -12.07 3.19
C PRO A 205 0.60 -10.63 3.01
N VAL A 206 1.91 -10.38 3.17
CA VAL A 206 2.58 -9.09 2.94
C VAL A 206 3.16 -9.03 1.53
N LEU A 207 3.84 -10.09 1.08
CA LEU A 207 4.61 -10.07 -0.16
C LEU A 207 3.79 -10.39 -1.40
N TRP A 208 2.69 -11.14 -1.31
CA TRP A 208 1.92 -11.61 -2.48
C TRP A 208 1.51 -10.45 -3.42
N ALA A 209 1.15 -9.29 -2.85
CA ALA A 209 0.75 -8.11 -3.62
C ALA A 209 1.91 -7.52 -4.43
N LEU A 210 3.15 -7.84 -4.08
CA LEU A 210 4.36 -7.39 -4.76
C LEU A 210 4.85 -8.40 -5.81
N VAL A 211 4.41 -9.67 -5.75
CA VAL A 211 4.88 -10.70 -6.68
C VAL A 211 4.43 -10.38 -8.11
N ARG A 212 5.38 -10.45 -9.05
CA ARG A 212 5.16 -10.28 -10.49
C ARG A 212 5.83 -11.45 -11.23
N ASP A 213 5.11 -12.00 -12.20
CA ASP A 213 5.62 -13.00 -13.13
C ASP A 213 5.73 -12.36 -14.50
N GLU A 214 6.95 -12.07 -14.90
CA GLU A 214 7.24 -11.33 -16.12
C GLU A 214 8.58 -11.79 -16.68
N GLU A 215 8.87 -11.40 -17.92
CA GLU A 215 10.16 -11.71 -18.55
C GLU A 215 11.33 -11.24 -17.66
N PRO A 216 12.41 -12.03 -17.53
CA PRO A 216 13.56 -11.67 -16.71
C PRO A 216 14.14 -10.32 -17.12
N ILE A 217 14.71 -9.60 -16.15
CA ILE A 217 15.33 -8.29 -16.38
C ILE A 217 16.65 -8.43 -17.17
N GLY A 218 17.28 -9.60 -17.06
CA GLY A 218 18.50 -9.95 -17.75
C GLY A 218 18.74 -11.47 -17.73
N PRO A 219 19.75 -11.94 -18.47
CA PRO A 219 20.09 -13.36 -18.51
C PRO A 219 20.37 -13.93 -17.12
N GLY A 220 19.82 -15.11 -16.83
CA GLY A 220 20.04 -15.82 -15.56
C GLY A 220 19.23 -15.30 -14.36
N LEU A 221 18.44 -14.24 -14.51
CA LEU A 221 17.55 -13.75 -13.46
C LEU A 221 16.20 -14.49 -13.47
N PRO A 222 15.53 -14.62 -12.32
CA PRO A 222 14.21 -15.23 -12.23
C PRO A 222 13.15 -14.39 -12.95
N ARG A 223 12.11 -15.07 -13.44
CA ARG A 223 10.87 -14.42 -13.91
C ARG A 223 10.07 -13.83 -12.76
N LEU A 224 9.89 -14.64 -11.72
CA LEU A 224 9.21 -14.26 -10.49
C LEU A 224 10.07 -13.28 -9.69
N ARG A 225 9.48 -12.15 -9.32
CA ARG A 225 10.16 -11.07 -8.58
C ARG A 225 9.18 -10.28 -7.74
N TYR A 226 9.70 -9.55 -6.76
CA TYR A 226 8.91 -8.58 -6.02
C TYR A 226 9.07 -7.20 -6.66
N ARG A 227 7.95 -6.57 -7.00
CA ARG A 227 7.87 -5.19 -7.47
C ARG A 227 7.32 -4.30 -6.37
N LEU A 228 8.15 -3.37 -5.91
CA LEU A 228 7.79 -2.42 -4.88
C LEU A 228 7.63 -1.01 -5.49
N PRO A 229 6.41 -0.44 -5.54
CA PRO A 229 6.22 0.91 -6.04
C PRO A 229 6.92 1.95 -5.15
N VAL A 230 7.66 2.87 -5.77
CA VAL A 230 8.37 3.95 -5.09
C VAL A 230 7.55 5.23 -5.16
N PRO A 231 7.28 5.89 -4.01
CA PRO A 231 6.55 7.16 -4.00
C PRO A 231 7.24 8.22 -4.85
N PRO A 232 6.48 9.06 -5.58
CA PRO A 232 7.07 10.16 -6.33
C PRO A 232 7.79 11.14 -5.38
N GLY A 233 9.07 11.43 -5.66
CA GLY A 233 9.93 12.29 -4.84
C GLY A 233 10.89 11.52 -3.92
N SER A 234 10.76 10.20 -3.81
CA SER A 234 11.62 9.36 -2.96
C SER A 234 12.61 8.49 -3.75
N GLN A 235 12.69 8.66 -5.07
CA GLN A 235 13.49 7.80 -5.95
C GLN A 235 14.98 7.84 -5.61
N ASP A 236 15.54 9.04 -5.44
CA ASP A 236 16.96 9.23 -5.17
C ASP A 236 17.33 8.70 -3.79
N GLN A 237 16.47 8.94 -2.79
CA GLN A 237 16.64 8.40 -1.44
C GLN A 237 16.66 6.86 -1.45
N VAL A 238 15.69 6.22 -2.11
CA VAL A 238 15.62 4.77 -2.23
C VAL A 238 16.83 4.21 -2.99
N THR A 239 17.17 4.81 -4.14
CA THR A 239 18.31 4.38 -4.96
C THR A 239 19.61 4.49 -4.19
N THR A 240 19.80 5.58 -3.45
CA THR A 240 20.98 5.81 -2.61
C THR A 240 21.06 4.77 -1.50
N ALA A 241 19.95 4.50 -0.80
CA ALA A 241 19.90 3.49 0.25
C ALA A 241 20.19 2.08 -0.26
N VAL A 242 19.61 1.68 -1.41
CA VAL A 242 19.90 0.38 -2.02
C VAL A 242 21.38 0.30 -2.42
N ARG A 243 21.93 1.32 -3.07
CA ARG A 243 23.37 1.33 -3.44
C ARG A 243 24.31 1.33 -2.23
N GLN A 244 23.89 1.91 -1.11
CA GLN A 244 24.67 1.98 0.12
C GLN A 244 24.69 0.62 0.85
N TYR A 245 23.55 -0.08 0.90
CA TYR A 245 23.40 -1.26 1.74
C TYR A 245 23.44 -2.60 0.99
N ALA A 246 23.02 -2.64 -0.27
CA ALA A 246 23.06 -3.88 -1.05
C ALA A 246 24.49 -4.20 -1.50
N PRO A 247 24.90 -5.49 -1.50
CA PRO A 247 26.13 -5.93 -2.14
C PRO A 247 26.27 -5.39 -3.58
N PRO A 248 27.45 -4.89 -4.00
CA PRO A 248 27.61 -4.23 -5.31
C PRO A 248 27.20 -5.08 -6.50
N HIS A 249 27.39 -6.41 -6.43
CA HIS A 249 27.05 -7.34 -7.50
C HIS A 249 25.55 -7.58 -7.66
N LEU A 250 24.73 -7.24 -6.66
CA LEU A 250 23.27 -7.34 -6.76
C LEU A 250 22.65 -6.15 -7.48
N TRP A 251 23.35 -5.00 -7.53
CA TRP A 251 22.79 -3.78 -8.10
C TRP A 251 22.75 -3.84 -9.64
N LEU A 252 21.54 -3.94 -10.18
CA LEU A 252 21.28 -4.01 -11.63
C LEU A 252 21.20 -2.64 -12.31
N GLY A 253 21.32 -1.55 -11.55
CA GLY A 253 21.20 -0.20 -12.09
C GLY A 253 19.78 0.35 -12.13
N VAL A 254 19.61 1.41 -12.91
CA VAL A 254 18.32 2.05 -13.18
C VAL A 254 17.96 1.83 -14.64
N ALA A 255 16.80 1.27 -14.93
CA ALA A 255 16.37 1.01 -16.31
C ALA A 255 14.94 1.48 -16.58
N GLN A 256 14.68 1.80 -17.84
CA GLN A 256 13.34 2.12 -18.33
C GLN A 256 12.59 0.85 -18.72
N ARG A 257 11.30 0.81 -18.42
CA ARG A 257 10.36 -0.23 -18.86
C ARG A 257 9.27 0.34 -19.74
N GLU A 258 8.56 -0.56 -20.39
CA GLU A 258 7.42 -0.24 -21.24
C GLU A 258 6.34 0.56 -20.47
N PRO A 259 5.59 1.44 -21.15
CA PRO A 259 4.49 2.16 -20.52
C PRO A 259 3.49 1.21 -19.84
N GLY A 260 3.07 1.56 -18.63
CA GLY A 260 2.13 0.73 -17.86
C GLY A 260 2.74 -0.51 -17.17
N HIS A 261 4.07 -0.71 -17.25
CA HIS A 261 4.76 -1.84 -16.65
C HIS A 261 4.42 -2.11 -15.19
N LEU A 262 4.13 -1.09 -14.37
CA LEU A 262 3.83 -1.31 -12.95
C LEU A 262 2.66 -2.28 -12.70
N GLY A 263 1.71 -2.38 -13.64
CA GLY A 263 0.66 -3.40 -13.64
C GLY A 263 -0.20 -3.43 -12.38
N ARG A 264 -1.03 -4.47 -12.25
CA ARG A 264 -1.71 -4.84 -11.00
C ARG A 264 -1.15 -6.18 -10.52
N PRO A 265 -1.22 -6.48 -9.21
CA PRO A 265 -0.92 -7.82 -8.73
C PRO A 265 -1.86 -8.84 -9.38
N ASP A 266 -1.35 -10.04 -9.65
CA ASP A 266 -2.16 -11.15 -10.16
C ASP A 266 -3.10 -11.64 -9.05
N PRO A 267 -4.43 -11.47 -9.19
CA PRO A 267 -5.38 -11.82 -8.13
C PRO A 267 -5.48 -13.33 -7.90
N SER A 268 -5.06 -14.16 -8.87
CA SER A 268 -5.09 -15.62 -8.72
C SER A 268 -4.14 -16.15 -7.65
N ARG A 269 -3.09 -15.37 -7.33
CA ARG A 269 -2.09 -15.69 -6.29
C ARG A 269 -2.48 -15.21 -4.90
N ARG A 270 -3.63 -14.54 -4.77
CA ARG A 270 -4.06 -14.02 -3.48
C ARG A 270 -4.24 -15.17 -2.48
N PRO A 271 -3.68 -15.07 -1.26
CA PRO A 271 -3.91 -16.04 -0.21
C PRO A 271 -5.42 -16.18 0.05
N LYS A 272 -5.93 -17.41 0.07
CA LYS A 272 -7.30 -17.70 0.51
C LYS A 272 -7.30 -17.64 2.04
N GLY A 273 -7.76 -16.52 2.58
CA GLY A 273 -7.97 -16.32 4.02
C GLY A 273 -9.26 -16.93 4.51
#